data_AF-A0A7C4INA9-F1
#
_entry.id   AF-A0A7C4INA9-F1
#
_cell.length_a   1.000
_cell.length_b   1.000
_cell.length_c   1.000
_cell.angle_alpha   90.00
_cell.angle_beta   90.00
_cell.angle_gamma   90.00
#
_symmetry.space_group_name_H-M   'P 1'
#
loop_
_entity.id
_entity.type
_entity.pdbx_description
1 polymer ?
#
loop_
_entity_poly.entity_id
_entity_poly.type
_entity_poly.pdbx_seq_one_letter_code
_entity_poly.pdbx_strand_id
1 'polypeptide(L)'
;MRKGEDGSLRKIFRISVVSGIFGQIFSILAGSGSAFLTKFAILLHASPVHFGLLAAIGQVSQIFQPIGALVTKRRTRRKGVVLTLQFVGYAIAVCFGALPFLFPNHQAINIFLMLFFLSVSILSIANNAWIGWISDVIPHRVRGRFFSTLSRYMMIIAVGTGIVCGLFIDSFKAPVNNDAVANASVFFRPENLPLGFMIIFL
;
A
#
# COMPACT_ATOMS: atom_id res chain seq x y z
N MET A 1 -34.12 -13.02 9.88
CA MET A 1 -33.12 -12.67 8.86
C MET A 1 -33.17 -13.73 7.79
N ARG A 2 -33.35 -13.35 6.52
CA ARG A 2 -33.60 -14.32 5.44
C ARG A 2 -32.26 -14.95 5.07
N LYS A 3 -32.17 -16.29 5.04
CA LYS A 3 -30.93 -17.09 4.85
C LYS A 3 -30.03 -16.63 3.67
N GLY A 4 -30.58 -15.91 2.68
CA GLY A 4 -29.85 -15.30 1.56
C GLY A 4 -29.14 -13.98 1.86
N GLU A 5 -29.61 -13.17 2.83
CA GLU A 5 -28.98 -11.90 3.23
C GLU A 5 -27.66 -12.15 3.96
N ASP A 6 -27.63 -13.16 4.82
CA ASP A 6 -26.44 -13.55 5.59
C ASP A 6 -25.30 -14.04 4.67
N GLY A 7 -25.64 -14.74 3.59
CA GLY A 7 -24.67 -15.18 2.58
C GLY A 7 -24.02 -14.02 1.83
N SER A 8 -24.81 -13.00 1.47
CA SER A 8 -24.32 -11.79 0.80
C SER A 8 -23.39 -11.00 1.72
N LEU A 9 -23.79 -10.79 2.99
CA LEU A 9 -22.99 -10.07 3.98
C LEU A 9 -21.65 -10.76 4.26
N ARG A 10 -21.63 -12.09 4.39
CA ARG A 10 -20.39 -12.86 4.53
C ARG A 10 -19.47 -12.71 3.33
N LYS A 11 -20.03 -12.72 2.11
CA LYS A 11 -19.27 -12.52 0.87
C LYS A 11 -18.65 -11.12 0.81
N ILE A 12 -19.42 -10.09 1.13
CA ILE A 12 -18.95 -8.70 1.21
C ILE A 12 -17.84 -8.58 2.24
N PHE A 13 -18.02 -9.14 3.44
CA PHE A 13 -16.99 -9.15 4.47
C PHE A 13 -15.69 -9.81 4.00
N ARG A 14 -15.76 -11.00 3.39
CA ARG A 14 -14.57 -11.67 2.84
C ARG A 14 -13.86 -10.81 1.79
N ILE A 15 -14.61 -10.19 0.87
CA ILE A 15 -14.04 -9.28 -0.13
C ILE A 15 -13.37 -8.08 0.54
N SER A 16 -14.02 -7.47 1.52
CA SER A 16 -13.47 -6.33 2.28
C SER A 16 -12.22 -6.70 3.07
N VAL A 17 -12.16 -7.89 3.66
CA VAL A 17 -10.96 -8.38 4.34
C VAL A 17 -9.84 -8.56 3.34
N VAL A 18 -10.07 -9.26 2.23
CA VAL A 18 -9.02 -9.48 1.20
C VAL A 18 -8.52 -8.16 0.63
N SER A 19 -9.42 -7.27 0.19
CA SER A 19 -9.07 -5.92 -0.27
C SER A 19 -8.31 -5.12 0.79
N GLY A 20 -8.76 -5.19 2.04
CA GLY A 20 -8.11 -4.53 3.16
C GLY A 20 -6.69 -5.07 3.41
N ILE A 21 -6.47 -6.39 3.31
CA ILE A 21 -5.13 -6.99 3.48
C ILE A 21 -4.15 -6.38 2.48
N PHE A 22 -4.51 -6.35 1.18
CA PHE A 22 -3.68 -5.73 0.16
C PHE A 22 -3.46 -4.25 0.43
N GLY A 23 -4.51 -3.51 0.80
CA GLY A 23 -4.39 -2.11 1.15
C GLY A 23 -3.52 -1.85 2.36
N GLN A 24 -3.52 -2.75 3.34
CA GLN A 24 -2.71 -2.63 4.55
C GLN A 24 -1.24 -2.95 4.27
N ILE A 25 -0.97 -4.00 3.49
CA ILE A 25 0.39 -4.32 3.01
C ILE A 25 0.95 -3.11 2.25
N PHE A 26 0.19 -2.59 1.29
CA PHE A 26 0.56 -1.38 0.56
C PHE A 26 0.82 -0.21 1.51
N SER A 27 -0.07 0.05 2.48
CA SER A 27 0.07 1.16 3.42
C SER A 27 1.37 1.07 4.23
N ILE A 28 1.81 -0.14 4.57
CA ILE A 28 3.05 -0.36 5.33
C ILE A 28 4.28 -0.23 4.45
N LEU A 29 4.26 -0.73 3.21
CA LEU A 29 5.44 -0.80 2.35
C LEU A 29 5.62 0.44 1.45
N ALA A 30 4.52 0.94 0.90
CA ALA A 30 4.49 1.95 -0.13
C ALA A 30 3.56 3.13 0.20
N GLY A 31 2.96 3.16 1.39
CA GLY A 31 2.06 4.22 1.84
C GLY A 31 2.79 5.46 2.35
N SER A 32 2.04 6.57 2.45
CA SER A 32 2.53 7.79 3.08
C SER A 32 2.94 7.56 4.54
N GLY A 33 4.15 7.99 4.90
CA GLY A 33 4.72 7.77 6.24
C GLY A 33 5.37 6.41 6.46
N SER A 34 5.46 5.56 5.43
CA SER A 34 6.17 4.29 5.52
C SER A 34 7.69 4.47 5.71
N ALA A 35 8.26 3.73 6.65
CA ALA A 35 9.70 3.66 6.86
C ALA A 35 10.44 3.01 5.68
N PHE A 36 9.78 2.11 4.95
CA PHE A 36 10.34 1.48 3.74
C PHE A 36 10.48 2.50 2.62
N LEU A 37 9.46 3.33 2.44
CA LEU A 37 9.48 4.44 1.47
C LEU A 37 10.60 5.44 1.79
N THR A 38 10.81 5.74 3.07
CA THR A 38 11.94 6.57 3.53
C THR A 38 13.28 5.94 3.20
N LYS A 39 13.48 4.64 3.51
CA LYS A 39 14.72 3.92 3.14
C LYS A 39 14.91 3.88 1.62
N PHE A 40 13.84 3.69 0.84
CA PHE A 40 13.88 3.70 -0.62
C PHE A 40 14.25 5.08 -1.18
N ALA A 41 13.72 6.16 -0.62
CA ALA A 41 14.10 7.52 -1.01
C ALA A 41 15.59 7.79 -0.74
N ILE A 42 16.14 7.29 0.39
CA ILE A 42 17.57 7.36 0.67
C ILE A 42 18.38 6.61 -0.39
N LEU A 43 17.94 5.43 -0.81
CA LEU A 43 18.57 4.65 -1.89
C LEU A 43 18.62 5.44 -3.20
N LEU A 44 17.59 6.23 -3.50
CA LEU A 44 17.54 7.13 -4.66
C LEU A 44 18.27 8.47 -4.45
N HIS A 45 19.06 8.61 -3.39
CA HIS A 45 19.79 9.84 -3.03
C HIS A 45 18.89 11.07 -2.80
N ALA A 46 17.74 10.87 -2.17
CA ALA A 46 16.84 11.96 -1.82
C ALA A 46 17.50 13.02 -0.92
N SER A 47 17.37 14.29 -1.32
CA SER A 47 17.73 15.44 -0.47
C SER A 47 16.62 15.77 0.56
N PRO A 48 16.89 16.61 1.59
CA PRO A 48 15.88 17.02 2.57
C PRO A 48 14.60 17.60 1.96
N VAL A 49 14.72 18.32 0.84
CA VAL A 49 13.56 18.89 0.11
C VAL A 49 12.64 17.79 -0.41
N HIS A 50 13.19 16.68 -0.89
CA HIS A 50 12.40 15.55 -1.39
C HIS A 50 11.60 14.88 -0.28
N PHE A 51 12.12 14.79 0.95
CA PHE A 51 11.36 14.29 2.10
C PHE A 51 10.20 15.23 2.49
N GLY A 52 10.42 16.55 2.40
CA GLY A 52 9.36 17.54 2.55
C GLY A 52 8.25 17.35 1.52
N LEU A 53 8.61 17.16 0.25
CA LEU A 53 7.65 16.86 -0.82
C LEU A 53 6.93 15.54 -0.60
N LEU A 54 7.64 14.49 -0.18
CA LEU A 54 7.07 13.17 0.10
C LEU A 54 5.99 13.24 1.18
N ALA A 55 6.25 13.98 2.26
CA ALA A 55 5.28 14.23 3.32
C ALA A 55 4.09 15.07 2.82
N ALA A 56 4.36 16.13 2.05
CA ALA A 56 3.34 16.99 1.48
C ALA A 56 2.41 16.24 0.52
N ILE A 57 2.95 15.40 -0.36
CA ILE A 57 2.19 14.55 -1.29
C ILE A 57 1.17 13.70 -0.54
N GLY A 58 1.56 13.11 0.60
CA GLY A 58 0.65 12.33 1.42
C GLY A 58 -0.59 13.11 1.85
N GLN A 59 -0.41 14.37 2.25
CA GLN A 59 -1.50 15.26 2.67
C GLN A 59 -2.31 15.79 1.48
N VAL A 60 -1.64 16.25 0.42
CA VAL A 60 -2.28 16.77 -0.80
C VAL A 60 -3.14 15.69 -1.46
N SER A 61 -2.73 14.42 -1.41
CA SER A 61 -3.53 13.32 -1.96
C SER A 61 -4.90 13.19 -1.30
N GLN A 62 -5.07 13.66 -0.06
CA GLN A 62 -6.35 13.62 0.65
C GLN A 62 -7.39 14.59 0.06
N ILE A 63 -6.95 15.63 -0.65
CA ILE A 63 -7.84 16.58 -1.35
C ILE A 63 -8.68 15.87 -2.42
N PHE A 64 -8.19 14.74 -2.96
CA PHE A 64 -8.91 13.96 -3.96
C PHE A 64 -9.97 13.02 -3.36
N GLN A 65 -9.99 12.78 -2.04
CA GLN A 65 -10.97 11.90 -1.41
C GLN A 65 -12.44 12.20 -1.78
N PRO A 66 -12.93 13.47 -1.79
CA PRO A 66 -14.33 13.77 -2.11
C PRO A 66 -14.75 13.33 -3.51
N ILE A 67 -13.80 13.21 -4.45
CA ILE A 67 -14.07 12.67 -5.79
C ILE A 67 -14.57 11.22 -5.70
N GLY A 68 -14.11 10.44 -4.72
CA GLY A 68 -14.57 9.07 -4.48
C GLY A 68 -16.07 8.99 -4.22
N ALA A 69 -16.60 9.89 -3.40
CA ALA A 69 -18.04 10.02 -3.16
C ALA A 69 -18.79 10.41 -4.45
N LEU A 70 -18.29 11.37 -5.22
CA LEU A 70 -18.91 11.81 -6.48
C LEU A 70 -18.99 10.68 -7.52
N VAL A 71 -17.90 9.93 -7.68
CA VAL A 71 -17.80 8.81 -8.63
C VAL A 71 -18.78 7.68 -8.28
N THR A 72 -19.04 7.45 -6.99
CA THR A 72 -19.93 6.37 -6.53
C THR A 72 -21.39 6.79 -6.37
N LYS A 73 -21.70 8.09 -6.20
CA LYS A 73 -23.05 8.62 -5.93
C LYS A 73 -24.10 8.18 -6.97
N ARG A 74 -23.72 8.09 -8.25
CA ARG A 74 -24.65 7.75 -9.36
C ARG A 74 -24.46 6.35 -9.94
N ARG A 75 -23.60 5.51 -9.36
CA ARG A 75 -23.25 4.19 -9.93
C ARG A 75 -23.98 3.07 -9.18
N THR A 76 -24.61 2.17 -9.94
CA THR A 76 -25.21 0.92 -9.45
C THR A 76 -24.16 -0.15 -9.14
N ARG A 77 -23.01 -0.16 -9.84
CA ARG A 77 -21.91 -1.12 -9.66
C ARG A 77 -20.70 -0.52 -8.92
N ARG A 78 -20.89 -0.12 -7.66
CA ARG A 78 -19.84 0.55 -6.86
C ARG A 78 -18.61 -0.32 -6.58
N LYS A 79 -18.81 -1.62 -6.34
CA LYS A 79 -17.72 -2.58 -6.10
C LYS A 79 -16.67 -2.58 -7.22
N GLY A 80 -17.10 -2.61 -8.49
CA GLY A 80 -16.19 -2.70 -9.62
C GLY A 80 -15.28 -1.48 -9.70
N VAL A 81 -15.86 -0.28 -9.55
CA VAL A 81 -15.11 0.98 -9.57
C VAL A 81 -14.07 1.04 -8.45
N VAL A 82 -14.46 0.67 -7.22
CA VAL A 82 -13.55 0.67 -6.07
C VAL A 82 -12.36 -0.27 -6.31
N LEU A 83 -12.62 -1.50 -6.78
CA LEU A 83 -11.56 -2.47 -7.03
C LEU A 83 -10.65 -2.05 -8.18
N THR A 84 -11.18 -1.45 -9.25
CA THR A 84 -10.37 -0.92 -10.34
C THR A 84 -9.48 0.22 -9.87
N LEU A 85 -10.00 1.17 -9.09
CA LEU A 85 -9.19 2.26 -8.55
C LEU A 85 -8.09 1.76 -7.61
N GLN A 86 -8.41 0.80 -6.73
CA GLN A 86 -7.41 0.16 -5.86
C GLN A 86 -6.33 -0.54 -6.70
N PHE A 87 -6.73 -1.32 -7.70
CA PHE A 87 -5.82 -2.03 -8.58
C PHE A 87 -4.88 -1.07 -9.33
N VAL A 88 -5.42 0.01 -9.91
CA VAL A 88 -4.61 1.02 -10.62
C VAL A 88 -3.62 1.69 -9.66
N GLY A 89 -4.05 2.05 -8.45
CA GLY A 89 -3.18 2.63 -7.43
C GLY A 89 -2.02 1.71 -7.05
N TYR A 90 -2.30 0.42 -6.84
CA TYR A 90 -1.27 -0.58 -6.52
C TYR A 90 -0.35 -0.88 -7.71
N ALA A 91 -0.91 -0.98 -8.93
CA ALA A 91 -0.13 -1.23 -10.14
C ALA A 91 0.91 -0.13 -10.40
N ILE A 92 0.59 1.14 -10.11
CA ILE A 92 1.55 2.24 -10.20
C ILE A 92 2.70 2.07 -9.20
N ALA A 93 2.42 1.50 -8.03
CA ALA A 93 3.44 1.32 -6.99
C ALA A 93 4.44 0.21 -7.32
N VAL A 94 4.03 -0.81 -8.07
CA VAL A 94 4.94 -1.83 -8.62
C VAL A 94 6.05 -1.17 -9.45
N CYS A 95 5.73 -0.09 -10.16
CA CYS A 95 6.72 0.66 -10.95
C CYS A 95 7.82 1.29 -10.09
N PHE A 96 7.62 1.49 -8.78
CA PHE A 96 8.65 2.08 -7.90
C PHE A 96 9.90 1.20 -7.88
N GLY A 97 9.72 -0.12 -7.78
CA GLY A 97 10.82 -1.09 -7.71
C GLY A 97 11.71 -1.13 -8.94
N ALA A 98 11.20 -0.73 -10.11
CA ALA A 98 11.94 -0.70 -11.36
C ALA A 98 12.81 0.56 -11.51
N LEU A 99 12.52 1.64 -10.78
CA LEU A 99 13.18 2.93 -10.96
C LEU A 99 14.71 2.90 -10.76
N PRO A 100 15.28 2.22 -9.76
CA PRO A 100 16.74 2.16 -9.57
C PRO A 100 17.50 1.56 -10.76
N PHE A 101 16.83 0.75 -11.58
CA PHE A 101 17.43 0.05 -12.72
C PHE A 101 17.24 0.80 -14.05
N LEU A 102 16.21 1.64 -14.15
CA LEU A 102 15.84 2.33 -15.38
C LEU A 102 16.41 3.75 -15.49
N PHE A 103 16.68 4.41 -14.36
CA PHE A 103 17.05 5.83 -14.34
C PHE A 103 18.23 6.10 -13.40
N PRO A 104 19.06 7.12 -13.71
CA PRO A 104 20.02 7.66 -12.76
C PRO A 104 19.33 8.21 -11.51
N ASN A 105 19.99 8.12 -10.34
CA ASN A 105 19.41 8.43 -9.02
C ASN A 105 18.68 9.78 -8.95
N HIS A 106 19.25 10.85 -9.54
CA HIS A 106 18.63 12.19 -9.53
C HIS A 106 17.33 12.29 -10.35
N GLN A 107 17.19 11.49 -11.40
CA GLN A 107 15.94 11.43 -12.18
C GLN A 107 14.95 10.46 -11.52
N ALA A 108 15.45 9.33 -11.01
CA ALA A 108 14.64 8.30 -10.36
C ALA A 108 13.83 8.86 -9.18
N ILE A 109 14.41 9.71 -8.34
CA ILE A 109 13.69 10.32 -7.19
C ILE A 109 12.53 11.22 -7.63
N ASN A 110 12.70 12.01 -8.68
CA ASN A 110 11.65 12.90 -9.18
C ASN A 110 10.50 12.11 -9.83
N ILE A 111 10.85 11.10 -10.64
CA ILE A 111 9.86 10.19 -11.24
C ILE A 111 9.12 9.42 -10.14
N PHE A 112 9.84 8.95 -9.12
CA PHE A 112 9.26 8.30 -7.95
C PHE A 112 8.22 9.19 -7.27
N LEU A 113 8.54 10.45 -6.98
CA LEU A 113 7.59 11.37 -6.34
C LEU A 113 6.33 11.61 -7.19
N MET A 114 6.47 11.71 -8.52
CA MET A 114 5.33 11.85 -9.43
C MET A 114 4.44 10.60 -9.43
N LEU A 115 5.04 9.41 -9.54
CA LEU A 115 4.29 8.14 -9.51
C LEU A 115 3.66 7.91 -8.13
N PHE A 116 4.38 8.24 -7.06
CA PHE A 116 3.87 8.17 -5.69
C PHE A 116 2.64 9.05 -5.53
N PHE A 117 2.72 10.32 -5.94
CA PHE A 117 1.58 11.24 -5.90
C PHE A 117 0.37 10.69 -6.66
N LEU A 118 0.57 10.16 -7.87
CA LEU A 118 -0.51 9.58 -8.67
C LEU A 118 -1.12 8.37 -7.97
N SER A 119 -0.30 7.45 -7.47
CA SER A 119 -0.73 6.25 -6.75
C SER A 119 -1.56 6.60 -5.52
N VAL A 120 -1.04 7.43 -4.61
CA VAL A 120 -1.74 7.76 -3.36
C VAL A 120 -3.00 8.59 -3.60
N SER A 121 -3.03 9.43 -4.65
CA SER A 121 -4.22 10.22 -5.00
C SER A 121 -5.36 9.31 -5.49
N ILE A 122 -5.06 8.34 -6.36
CA ILE A 122 -6.03 7.35 -6.82
C ILE A 122 -6.52 6.49 -5.66
N LEU A 123 -5.62 6.07 -4.77
CA LEU A 123 -6.00 5.28 -3.59
C LEU A 123 -6.84 6.07 -2.59
N SER A 124 -6.61 7.37 -2.43
CA SER A 124 -7.46 8.25 -1.62
C SER A 124 -8.89 8.32 -2.17
N ILE A 125 -9.06 8.42 -3.50
CA ILE A 125 -10.37 8.32 -4.16
C ILE A 125 -11.00 6.95 -3.90
N ALA A 126 -10.22 5.88 -4.08
CA ALA A 126 -10.67 4.50 -3.92
C ALA A 126 -11.14 4.20 -2.49
N ASN A 127 -10.40 4.70 -1.50
CA ASN A 127 -10.70 4.52 -0.08
C ASN A 127 -12.01 5.20 0.30
N ASN A 128 -12.21 6.45 -0.11
CA ASN A 128 -13.46 7.16 0.15
C ASN A 128 -14.67 6.48 -0.54
N ALA A 129 -14.49 6.07 -1.80
CA ALA A 129 -15.47 5.30 -2.55
C ALA A 129 -15.82 3.95 -1.87
N TRP A 130 -14.83 3.27 -1.29
CA TRP A 130 -15.01 2.03 -0.53
C TRP A 130 -15.83 2.27 0.75
N ILE A 131 -15.51 3.32 1.52
CA ILE A 131 -16.26 3.67 2.73
C ILE A 131 -17.74 3.94 2.41
N GLY A 132 -18.02 4.70 1.35
CA GLY A 132 -19.39 4.98 0.90
C GLY A 132 -20.13 3.72 0.44
N TRP A 133 -19.45 2.82 -0.28
CA TRP A 133 -20.03 1.55 -0.69
C TRP A 133 -20.37 0.64 0.49
N ILE A 134 -19.45 0.47 1.45
CA ILE A 134 -19.66 -0.38 2.62
C ILE A 134 -20.72 0.20 3.55
N SER A 135 -20.76 1.52 3.72
CA SER A 135 -21.75 2.21 4.54
C SER A 135 -23.19 1.94 4.10
N ASP A 136 -23.42 1.88 2.78
CA ASP A 136 -24.77 1.67 2.22
C ASP A 136 -25.18 0.19 2.22
N VAL A 137 -24.21 -0.72 2.18
CA VAL A 137 -24.46 -2.16 2.09
C VAL A 137 -24.64 -2.80 3.47
N ILE A 138 -23.99 -2.25 4.50
CA ILE A 138 -23.94 -2.88 5.82
C ILE A 138 -24.96 -2.24 6.77
N PRO A 139 -25.90 -3.03 7.33
CA PRO A 139 -26.90 -2.51 8.25
C PRO A 139 -26.29 -1.84 9.48
N HIS A 140 -26.85 -0.72 9.91
CA HIS A 140 -26.37 0.06 11.06
C HIS A 140 -26.11 -0.79 12.32
N ARG A 141 -27.00 -1.72 12.65
CA ARG A 141 -26.90 -2.62 13.81
C ARG A 141 -25.62 -3.47 13.88
N VAL A 142 -25.04 -3.84 12.73
CA VAL A 142 -23.85 -4.72 12.66
C VAL A 142 -22.60 -3.99 12.19
N ARG A 143 -22.72 -2.71 11.82
CA ARG A 143 -21.64 -1.90 11.25
C ARG A 143 -20.45 -1.79 12.20
N GLY A 144 -20.67 -1.56 13.50
CA GLY A 144 -19.59 -1.51 14.49
C GLY A 144 -18.80 -2.81 14.59
N ARG A 145 -19.49 -3.95 14.67
CA ARG A 145 -18.86 -5.28 14.69
C ARG A 145 -18.09 -5.57 13.40
N PHE A 146 -18.63 -5.17 12.25
CA PHE A 146 -17.95 -5.30 10.96
C PHE A 146 -16.61 -4.54 10.95
N PHE A 147 -16.62 -3.24 11.27
CA PHE A 147 -15.42 -2.42 11.24
C PHE A 147 -14.41 -2.82 12.32
N SER A 148 -14.86 -3.19 13.53
CA SER A 148 -13.99 -3.72 14.57
C SER A 148 -13.26 -5.00 14.14
N THR A 149 -13.99 -5.94 13.53
CA THR A 149 -13.39 -7.19 13.05
C THR A 149 -12.43 -6.94 11.90
N LEU A 150 -12.80 -6.07 10.95
CA LEU A 150 -11.93 -5.68 9.84
C LEU A 150 -10.64 -5.03 10.35
N SER A 151 -10.74 -4.04 11.24
CA SER A 151 -9.58 -3.36 11.83
C SER A 151 -8.67 -4.31 12.59
N ARG A 152 -9.23 -5.31 13.30
CA ARG A 152 -8.42 -6.35 13.96
C ARG A 152 -7.56 -7.11 12.96
N TYR A 153 -8.12 -7.53 11.82
CA TYR A 153 -7.34 -8.19 10.77
C TYR A 153 -6.27 -7.25 10.20
N MET A 154 -6.61 -5.99 9.96
CA MET A 154 -5.65 -5.01 9.44
C MET A 154 -4.47 -4.79 10.39
N MET A 155 -4.70 -4.69 11.71
CA MET A 155 -3.60 -4.53 12.66
C MET A 155 -2.66 -5.73 12.69
N ILE A 156 -3.20 -6.95 12.65
CA ILE A 156 -2.37 -8.17 12.61
C ILE A 156 -1.51 -8.19 11.35
N ILE A 157 -2.10 -7.87 10.20
CA ILE A 157 -1.39 -7.80 8.92
C ILE A 157 -0.36 -6.67 8.90
N ALA A 158 -0.68 -5.52 9.47
CA ALA A 158 0.23 -4.38 9.55
C ALA A 158 1.51 -4.75 10.32
N VAL A 159 1.34 -5.33 11.52
CA VAL A 159 2.47 -5.77 12.35
C VAL A 159 3.24 -6.90 11.68
N GLY A 160 2.54 -7.93 11.18
CA GLY A 160 3.16 -9.07 10.51
C GLY A 160 3.98 -8.65 9.28
N THR A 161 3.41 -7.82 8.41
CA THR A 161 4.09 -7.29 7.22
C THR A 161 5.29 -6.44 7.61
N GLY A 162 5.14 -5.55 8.59
CA GLY A 162 6.23 -4.68 9.04
C GLY A 162 7.42 -5.46 9.58
N ILE A 163 7.19 -6.50 10.40
CA ILE A 163 8.24 -7.36 10.93
C ILE A 163 8.90 -8.18 9.82
N VAL A 164 8.11 -8.87 9.00
CA VAL A 164 8.64 -9.76 7.94
C VAL A 164 9.45 -8.98 6.92
N CYS A 165 8.90 -7.89 6.38
CA CYS A 165 9.60 -7.07 5.40
C CYS A 165 10.76 -6.28 6.03
N GLY A 166 10.65 -5.91 7.31
CA GLY A 166 11.72 -5.24 8.06
C GLY A 166 12.95 -6.13 8.19
N LEU A 167 12.76 -7.36 8.68
CA LEU A 167 13.80 -8.38 8.78
C LEU A 167 14.39 -8.72 7.40
N PHE A 168 13.55 -8.77 6.36
CA PHE A 168 14.02 -8.96 4.99
C PHE A 168 14.98 -7.85 4.55
N ILE A 169 14.65 -6.57 4.77
CA ILE A 169 15.53 -5.45 4.42
C ILE A 169 16.78 -5.39 5.31
N ASP A 170 16.66 -5.68 6.60
CA ASP A 170 17.80 -5.62 7.51
C ASP A 170 18.83 -6.73 7.22
N SER A 171 18.40 -7.83 6.59
CA SER A 171 19.30 -8.88 6.09
C SER A 171 20.32 -8.36 5.08
N PHE A 172 20.00 -7.30 4.32
CA PHE A 172 20.94 -6.66 3.37
C PHE A 172 22.02 -5.79 4.04
N LYS A 173 21.95 -5.60 5.37
CA LYS A 173 22.93 -4.79 6.14
C LYS A 173 23.87 -5.63 7.01
N ALA A 174 23.58 -6.91 7.23
CA ALA A 174 24.32 -7.71 8.21
C ALA A 174 25.78 -7.96 7.76
N PRO A 175 26.79 -7.70 8.61
CA PRO A 175 28.17 -8.07 8.32
C PRO A 175 28.29 -9.60 8.22
N VAL A 176 28.95 -10.06 7.16
CA VAL A 176 29.14 -11.46 6.78
C VAL A 176 30.04 -12.18 7.79
N ASN A 177 29.52 -12.51 8.98
CA ASN A 177 30.28 -13.17 10.05
C ASN A 177 29.69 -14.52 10.50
N ASN A 178 28.65 -15.05 9.85
CA ASN A 178 28.12 -16.39 10.14
C ASN A 178 28.12 -17.25 8.88
N ASP A 179 28.93 -18.31 8.92
CA ASP A 179 29.26 -19.19 7.80
C ASP A 179 28.07 -20.00 7.23
N ALA A 180 26.91 -19.96 7.89
CA ALA A 180 25.66 -20.52 7.37
C ALA A 180 25.05 -19.71 6.20
N VAL A 181 25.46 -18.44 6.04
CA VAL A 181 24.94 -17.53 5.00
C VAL A 181 25.80 -17.57 3.74
N ALA A 182 26.95 -18.24 3.71
CA ALA A 182 27.96 -18.11 2.66
C ALA A 182 27.45 -18.34 1.20
N ASN A 183 26.41 -19.15 0.97
CA ASN A 183 25.79 -19.30 -0.37
C ASN A 183 24.51 -18.46 -0.59
N ALA A 184 23.78 -18.10 0.48
CA ALA A 184 22.72 -17.09 0.43
C ALA A 184 23.28 -15.64 0.42
N SER A 185 24.59 -15.51 0.68
CA SER A 185 25.32 -14.27 0.96
C SER A 185 25.47 -13.36 -0.25
N VAL A 186 25.34 -13.88 -1.48
CA VAL A 186 25.46 -13.05 -2.68
C VAL A 186 24.24 -12.15 -2.83
N PHE A 187 23.04 -12.68 -2.58
CA PHE A 187 21.81 -11.89 -2.72
C PHE A 187 21.67 -10.82 -1.64
N PHE A 188 22.01 -11.13 -0.38
CA PHE A 188 21.87 -10.20 0.75
C PHE A 188 23.03 -9.21 0.91
N ARG A 189 23.78 -8.93 -0.16
CA ARG A 189 24.81 -7.88 -0.12
C ARG A 189 24.18 -6.50 -0.17
N PRO A 190 24.81 -5.48 0.46
CA PRO A 190 24.33 -4.10 0.38
C PRO A 190 24.15 -3.58 -1.06
N GLU A 191 24.96 -4.06 -2.01
CA GLU A 191 24.87 -3.74 -3.44
C GLU A 191 23.55 -4.20 -4.09
N ASN A 192 22.92 -5.25 -3.55
CA ASN A 192 21.67 -5.83 -4.06
C ASN A 192 20.42 -5.28 -3.35
N LEU A 193 20.57 -4.26 -2.49
CA LEU A 193 19.44 -3.59 -1.84
C LEU A 193 18.37 -3.07 -2.82
N PRO A 194 18.71 -2.55 -4.03
CA PRO A 194 17.71 -2.23 -5.05
C PRO A 194 16.82 -3.42 -5.45
N LEU A 195 17.39 -4.63 -5.53
CA LEU A 195 16.62 -5.86 -5.84
C LEU A 195 15.68 -6.22 -4.68
N GLY A 196 16.11 -6.00 -3.43
CA GLY A 196 15.26 -6.16 -2.26
C GLY A 196 14.03 -5.24 -2.30
N PHE A 197 14.22 -3.97 -2.66
CA PHE A 197 13.10 -3.04 -2.83
C PHE A 197 12.21 -3.39 -4.03
N MET A 198 12.78 -3.90 -5.11
CA MET A 198 12.00 -4.40 -6.24
C MET A 198 11.04 -5.51 -5.82
N ILE A 199 11.49 -6.46 -4.99
CA ILE A 199 10.65 -7.54 -4.45
C ILE A 199 9.58 -7.00 -3.48
N ILE A 200 9.90 -5.97 -2.70
CA ILE A 200 8.93 -5.37 -1.76
C ILE A 200 7.76 -4.68 -2.48
N PHE A 201 8.03 -4.08 -3.64
CA PHE A 201 7.00 -3.34 -4.38
C PHE A 201 6.23 -4.20 -5.39
N LEU A 202 6.71 -5.40 -5.73
CA LEU A 202 6.04 -6.39 -6.58
C LEU A 202 4.89 -7.12 -5.86
#